data_AF-A0A2P2IDE9-F1
#
_entry.id   AF-A0A2P2IDE9-F1
#
_cell.length_a   1.000
_cell.length_b   1.000
_cell.length_c   1.000
_cell.angle_alpha   90.00
_cell.angle_beta   90.00
_cell.angle_gamma   90.00
#
_symmetry.space_group_name_H-M   'P 1'
#
loop_
_entity.id
_entity.type
_entity.pdbx_description
1 polymer ?
#
loop_
_entity_poly.entity_id
_entity_poly.type
_entity_poly.pdbx_seq_one_letter_code
_entity_poly.pdbx_strand_id
1 'polypeptide(L)'
;MAIDCASPYEEGVPGVLSFCYQEPENDPRNCVYLWLSRSITPDSFHQHTEGAAGGGGAVCTLYSMTYEKREWIEGHGLWYQGLAAIAPRFEFEADGNPSSNNNSNDQSATVLFTAHTVSRPSPPTSPPPLTHCQSSLLLGASDDDASNSGVSDLSLCLFGWYSRELDERGRVSTQHYLALFDINQWYQAHMPSSCQLLA
;
A
#
# COMPACT_ATOMS: atom_id res chain seq x y z
N MET A 1 10.49 -27.30 -18.55
CA MET A 1 9.13 -26.77 -18.67
C MET A 1 9.22 -25.33 -18.18
N ALA A 2 9.38 -24.37 -19.09
CA ALA A 2 9.41 -22.97 -18.72
C ALA A 2 7.97 -22.53 -18.44
N ILE A 3 7.76 -21.83 -17.33
CA ILE A 3 6.47 -21.20 -17.06
C ILE A 3 6.48 -19.94 -17.93
N ASP A 4 5.72 -19.95 -19.03
CA ASP A 4 5.65 -18.84 -20.01
C ASP A 4 5.11 -17.52 -19.44
N CYS A 5 4.79 -17.50 -18.14
CA CYS A 5 4.26 -16.35 -17.41
C CYS A 5 5.18 -15.90 -16.25
N ALA A 6 6.43 -16.37 -16.17
CA ALA A 6 7.36 -15.93 -15.14
C ALA A 6 7.99 -14.58 -15.49
N SER A 7 8.07 -13.66 -14.52
CA SER A 7 8.89 -12.45 -14.67
C SER A 7 10.37 -12.84 -14.77
N PRO A 8 11.18 -12.10 -15.53
CA PRO A 8 12.63 -12.28 -15.48
C PRO A 8 13.12 -12.06 -14.05
N TYR A 9 14.10 -12.86 -13.63
CA TYR A 9 14.81 -12.59 -12.39
C TYR A 9 15.69 -11.35 -12.58
N GLU A 10 15.55 -10.39 -11.67
CA GLU A 10 16.37 -9.18 -11.64
C GLU A 10 17.31 -9.25 -10.43
N GLU A 11 18.61 -9.34 -10.70
CA GLU A 11 19.63 -9.37 -9.67
C GLU A 11 19.63 -8.05 -8.88
N GLY A 12 19.64 -8.14 -7.55
CA GLY A 12 19.61 -6.96 -6.66
C GLY A 12 18.22 -6.39 -6.38
N VAL A 13 17.15 -6.92 -6.98
CA VAL A 13 15.78 -6.51 -6.65
C VAL A 13 15.21 -7.46 -5.59
N PRO A 14 14.78 -6.95 -4.41
CA PRO A 14 14.16 -7.81 -3.40
C PRO A 14 12.89 -8.47 -3.91
N GLY A 15 12.63 -9.68 -3.43
CA GLY A 15 11.43 -10.43 -3.80
C GLY A 15 10.14 -9.71 -3.40
N VAL A 16 9.07 -9.96 -4.14
CA VAL A 16 7.73 -9.50 -3.78
C VAL A 16 7.21 -10.33 -2.60
N LEU A 17 6.89 -9.67 -1.48
CA LEU A 17 6.42 -10.35 -0.26
C LEU A 17 4.92 -10.25 -0.06
N SER A 18 4.31 -9.13 -0.43
CA SER A 18 2.89 -8.89 -0.17
C SER A 18 2.25 -7.99 -1.22
N PHE A 19 0.93 -8.16 -1.36
CA PHE A 19 0.06 -7.29 -2.11
C PHE A 19 -1.08 -6.78 -1.21
N CYS A 20 -1.51 -5.53 -1.41
CA CYS A 20 -2.69 -4.98 -0.74
C CYS A 20 -3.56 -4.24 -1.74
N TYR A 21 -4.86 -4.49 -1.71
CA TYR A 21 -5.83 -3.85 -2.60
C TYR A 21 -6.46 -2.63 -1.93
N GLN A 22 -6.62 -1.52 -2.64
CA GLN A 22 -7.40 -0.38 -2.16
C GLN A 22 -8.32 0.13 -3.26
N GLU A 23 -9.50 0.57 -2.85
CA GLU A 23 -10.49 1.19 -3.72
C GLU A 23 -10.77 2.60 -3.20
N PRO A 24 -10.58 3.64 -4.03
CA PRO A 24 -10.91 5.00 -3.63
C PRO A 24 -12.42 5.18 -3.60
N GLU A 25 -12.91 5.98 -2.66
CA GLU A 25 -14.35 6.27 -2.52
C GLU A 25 -14.93 6.86 -3.82
N ASN A 26 -14.18 7.78 -4.42
CA ASN A 26 -14.60 8.55 -5.59
C ASN A 26 -13.47 8.59 -6.65
N ASP A 27 -13.49 7.65 -7.60
CA ASP A 27 -12.66 7.75 -8.82
C ASP A 27 -13.54 7.72 -10.09
N PRO A 28 -13.39 8.72 -10.99
CA PRO A 28 -14.23 8.83 -12.19
C PRO A 28 -13.87 7.85 -13.32
N ARG A 29 -12.81 7.05 -13.19
CA ARG A 29 -12.21 6.25 -14.27
C ARG A 29 -12.22 4.74 -13.99
N ASN A 30 -13.04 4.27 -13.05
CA ASN A 30 -13.03 2.86 -12.61
C ASN A 30 -11.61 2.40 -12.23
N CYS A 31 -10.88 3.24 -11.50
CA CYS A 31 -9.52 2.95 -11.07
C CYS A 31 -9.50 2.30 -9.69
N VAL A 32 -8.75 1.22 -9.55
CA VAL A 32 -8.41 0.59 -8.27
C VAL A 32 -6.91 0.56 -8.09
N TYR A 33 -6.45 0.26 -6.87
CA TYR A 33 -5.05 0.35 -6.52
C TYR A 33 -4.53 -0.95 -5.92
N LEU A 34 -3.32 -1.32 -6.32
CA LEU A 34 -2.61 -2.48 -5.83
C LEU A 34 -1.25 -2.05 -5.30
N TRP A 35 -1.05 -2.20 -4.00
CA TRP A 35 0.26 -2.15 -3.40
C TRP A 35 1.03 -3.41 -3.73
N LEU A 36 2.29 -3.23 -4.08
CA LEU A 36 3.27 -4.29 -4.24
C LEU A 36 4.43 -3.96 -3.30
N SER A 37 4.66 -4.84 -2.33
CA SER A 37 5.70 -4.64 -1.33
C SER A 37 6.86 -5.60 -1.58
N ARG A 38 8.07 -5.04 -1.69
CA ARG A 38 9.33 -5.76 -1.86
C ARG A 38 10.18 -5.62 -0.62
N SER A 39 10.76 -6.72 -0.18
CA SER A 39 11.68 -6.74 0.96
C SER A 39 12.44 -8.06 0.94
N ILE A 40 13.62 -8.07 1.55
CA ILE A 40 14.27 -9.32 1.94
C ILE A 40 13.40 -10.05 2.97
N THR A 41 13.43 -11.38 2.98
CA THR A 41 12.65 -12.15 3.96
C THR A 41 13.33 -12.10 5.33
N PRO A 42 12.56 -12.15 6.44
CA PRO A 42 13.14 -12.21 7.78
C PRO A 42 14.17 -13.34 7.95
N ASP A 43 13.96 -14.49 7.33
CA ASP A 43 14.89 -15.63 7.40
C ASP A 43 16.22 -15.36 6.70
N SER A 44 16.18 -14.71 5.53
CA SER A 44 17.38 -14.29 4.81
C SER A 44 18.15 -13.19 5.54
N PHE A 45 17.45 -12.38 6.36
CA PHE A 45 18.05 -11.32 7.17
C PHE A 45 19.00 -11.85 8.26
N HIS A 46 18.73 -13.05 8.81
CA HIS A 46 19.59 -13.66 9.82
C HIS A 46 20.93 -14.17 9.26
N GLN A 47 21.01 -14.48 7.97
CA GLN A 47 22.23 -14.97 7.32
C GLN A 47 23.15 -13.86 6.80
N HIS A 48 22.66 -12.64 6.65
CA HIS A 48 23.43 -11.51 6.08
C HIS A 48 24.28 -10.72 7.10
N THR A 49 24.55 -11.28 8.27
CA THR A 49 25.28 -10.59 9.36
C THR A 49 26.81 -10.57 9.17
N GLU A 50 27.35 -11.25 8.16
CA GLU A 50 28.80 -11.22 7.87
C GLU A 50 29.05 -10.92 6.38
N GLY A 51 29.35 -9.66 6.06
CA GLY A 51 30.08 -9.28 4.84
C GLY A 51 29.27 -8.85 3.62
N ALA A 52 27.93 -8.83 3.64
CA ALA A 52 27.13 -8.31 2.54
C ALA A 52 26.79 -6.83 2.76
N ALA A 53 27.77 -5.95 2.55
CA ALA A 53 27.52 -4.54 2.34
C ALA A 53 26.81 -4.36 0.98
N GLY A 54 25.48 -4.44 0.97
CA GLY A 54 24.71 -4.27 -0.27
C GLY A 54 23.21 -4.45 -0.10
N GLY A 55 22.51 -3.32 0.03
CA GLY A 55 21.24 -3.05 -0.64
C GLY A 55 20.09 -4.03 -0.42
N GLY A 56 19.22 -3.72 0.54
CA GLY A 56 17.95 -4.41 0.70
C GLY A 56 16.97 -3.61 1.53
N GLY A 57 16.64 -2.39 1.08
CA GLY A 57 15.57 -1.61 1.67
C GLY A 57 14.22 -2.20 1.30
N ALA A 58 13.30 -2.27 2.26
CA ALA A 58 11.91 -2.56 1.97
C ALA A 58 11.29 -1.39 1.17
N VAL A 59 10.67 -1.68 0.03
CA VAL A 59 10.03 -0.68 -0.84
C VAL A 59 8.60 -1.10 -1.11
N CYS A 60 7.68 -0.15 -0.97
CA CYS A 60 6.26 -0.36 -1.28
C CYS A 60 5.86 0.57 -2.43
N THR A 61 5.41 -0.03 -3.53
CA THR A 61 4.97 0.71 -4.73
C THR A 61 3.46 0.53 -4.90
N LEU A 62 2.74 1.64 -5.06
CA LEU A 62 1.33 1.69 -5.36
C LEU A 62 1.12 1.75 -6.89
N TYR A 63 0.45 0.75 -7.44
CA TYR A 63 0.04 0.72 -8.84
C TYR A 63 -1.43 1.08 -8.98
N SER A 64 -1.75 1.99 -9.90
CA SER A 64 -3.12 2.16 -10.39
C SER A 64 -3.43 1.10 -11.44
N MET A 65 -4.62 0.53 -11.37
CA MET A 65 -5.20 -0.36 -12.36
C MET A 65 -6.50 0.26 -12.87
N THR A 66 -6.55 0.64 -14.14
CA THR A 66 -7.70 1.30 -14.75
C THR A 66 -8.48 0.32 -15.62
N TYR A 67 -9.80 0.33 -15.49
CA TYR A 67 -10.70 -0.59 -16.18
C TYR A 67 -11.68 0.15 -17.07
N GLU A 68 -12.12 -0.49 -18.15
CA GLU A 68 -13.11 0.06 -19.06
C GLU A 68 -14.47 0.21 -18.39
N LYS A 69 -14.87 -0.75 -17.55
CA LYS A 69 -16.15 -0.72 -16.85
C LYS A 69 -16.11 -1.42 -15.48
N ARG A 70 -17.04 -1.03 -14.61
CA ARG A 70 -17.37 -1.72 -13.36
C ARG A 70 -18.85 -2.03 -13.30
N GLU A 71 -19.20 -3.22 -12.83
CA GLU A 71 -20.57 -3.71 -12.74
C GLU A 71 -20.81 -4.29 -11.33
N TRP A 72 -21.97 -4.02 -10.74
CA TRP A 72 -22.34 -4.64 -9.47
C TRP A 72 -22.90 -6.03 -9.71
N ILE A 73 -22.34 -7.03 -9.04
CA ILE A 73 -22.83 -8.41 -9.03
C ILE A 73 -23.44 -8.67 -7.66
N GLU A 74 -24.73 -9.02 -7.65
CA GLU A 74 -25.47 -9.36 -6.43
C GLU A 74 -24.75 -10.48 -5.66
N GLY A 75 -24.53 -10.28 -4.35
CA GLY A 75 -23.81 -11.23 -3.49
C GLY A 75 -22.28 -11.24 -3.63
N HIS A 76 -21.72 -10.55 -4.63
CA HIS A 76 -20.28 -10.56 -4.91
C HIS A 76 -19.62 -9.17 -4.88
N GLY A 77 -20.41 -8.09 -4.97
CA GLY A 77 -19.90 -6.72 -4.94
C GLY A 77 -19.55 -6.16 -6.32
N LEU A 78 -18.67 -5.16 -6.35
CA LEU A 78 -18.21 -4.54 -7.61
C LEU A 78 -17.25 -5.46 -8.35
N TRP A 79 -17.48 -5.58 -9.65
CA TRP A 79 -16.67 -6.38 -10.56
C TRP A 79 -16.12 -5.51 -11.69
N TYR A 80 -14.79 -5.49 -11.81
CA TYR A 80 -14.05 -4.66 -12.76
C TYR A 80 -13.67 -5.47 -14.01
N GLN A 81 -13.94 -4.93 -15.21
CA GLN A 81 -13.73 -5.61 -16.49
C GLN A 81 -12.98 -4.73 -17.50
N GLY A 82 -12.22 -5.39 -18.38
CA GLY A 82 -11.44 -4.71 -19.42
C GLY A 82 -10.30 -3.92 -18.81
N LEU A 83 -9.31 -4.62 -18.23
CA LEU A 83 -8.10 -3.96 -17.72
C LEU A 83 -7.41 -3.21 -18.86
N ALA A 84 -7.45 -1.88 -18.80
CA ALA A 84 -6.98 -1.01 -19.85
C ALA A 84 -5.54 -0.54 -19.62
N ALA A 85 -5.16 -0.27 -18.36
CA ALA A 85 -3.82 0.22 -18.02
C ALA A 85 -3.41 -0.17 -16.60
N ILE A 86 -2.09 -0.37 -16.41
CA ILE A 86 -1.43 -0.45 -15.10
C ILE A 86 -0.28 0.57 -15.09
N ALA A 87 -0.16 1.37 -14.03
CA ALA A 87 0.94 2.32 -13.89
C ALA A 87 1.34 2.51 -12.41
N PRO A 88 2.64 2.68 -12.10
CA PRO A 88 3.06 3.09 -10.76
C PRO A 88 2.61 4.54 -10.50
N ARG A 89 2.12 4.80 -9.29
CA ARG A 89 1.55 6.10 -8.90
C ARG A 89 2.20 6.70 -7.67
N PHE A 90 2.63 5.86 -6.73
CA PHE A 90 3.27 6.30 -5.51
C PHE A 90 4.28 5.25 -5.06
N GLU A 91 5.37 5.69 -4.45
CA GLU A 91 6.37 4.81 -3.86
C GLU A 91 6.88 5.38 -2.54
N PHE A 92 7.13 4.50 -1.58
CA PHE A 92 7.88 4.87 -0.38
C PHE A 92 8.87 3.76 0.02
N GLU A 93 10.02 4.19 0.49
CA GLU A 93 11.04 3.34 1.10
C GLU A 93 10.76 3.24 2.60
N ALA A 94 10.71 2.02 3.12
CA ALA A 94 10.52 1.72 4.53
C ALA A 94 11.88 1.67 5.22
N ASP A 95 12.62 2.78 5.19
CA ASP A 95 13.98 2.93 5.71
C ASP A 95 14.03 3.22 7.23
N GLY A 96 12.90 3.59 7.84
CA GLY A 96 12.81 3.92 9.26
C GLY A 96 13.30 5.32 9.62
N ASN A 97 13.68 6.14 8.63
CA ASN A 97 14.08 7.52 8.86
C ASN A 97 13.32 8.47 7.89
N PRO A 98 12.13 8.93 8.28
CA PRO A 98 11.32 9.86 7.46
C PRO A 98 12.05 11.18 7.16
N SER A 99 13.12 11.49 7.89
CA SER A 99 13.94 12.71 7.81
C SER A 99 15.33 12.48 7.21
N SER A 100 15.64 11.26 6.74
CA SER A 100 16.93 10.91 6.15
C SER A 100 17.13 11.65 4.85
N ASN A 101 17.92 12.71 4.91
CA ASN A 101 18.46 13.36 3.73
C ASN A 101 19.49 12.38 3.14
N ASN A 102 19.09 11.54 2.17
CA ASN A 102 19.85 10.47 1.47
C ASN A 102 21.38 10.48 1.67
N ASN A 103 21.85 10.26 2.89
CA ASN A 103 23.27 10.14 3.19
C ASN A 103 23.54 8.66 3.06
N SER A 104 24.03 8.29 1.88
CA SER A 104 24.33 6.94 1.39
C SER A 104 25.31 6.11 2.24
N ASN A 105 25.60 6.53 3.48
CA ASN A 105 26.53 5.87 4.38
C ASN A 105 25.84 5.16 5.56
N ASP A 106 24.54 5.34 5.77
CA ASP A 106 23.84 4.62 6.83
C ASP A 106 23.39 3.26 6.31
N GLN A 107 24.11 2.21 6.70
CA GLN A 107 23.80 0.83 6.32
C GLN A 107 22.69 0.27 7.22
N SER A 108 21.52 0.90 7.21
CA SER A 108 20.34 0.36 7.87
C SER A 108 19.65 -0.63 6.93
N ALA A 109 19.52 -1.86 7.40
CA ALA A 109 18.84 -2.90 6.63
C ALA A 109 17.40 -3.03 7.17
N THR A 110 16.40 -2.97 6.28
CA THR A 110 15.00 -2.94 6.67
C THR A 110 14.22 -4.13 6.13
N VAL A 111 13.30 -4.62 6.95
CA VAL A 111 12.51 -5.82 6.65
C VAL A 111 11.05 -5.53 6.88
N LEU A 112 10.26 -5.63 5.82
CA LEU A 112 8.80 -5.60 5.91
C LEU A 112 8.29 -6.94 6.44
N PHE A 113 7.49 -6.90 7.51
CA PHE A 113 6.88 -8.10 8.08
C PHE A 113 5.36 -8.14 7.91
N THR A 114 4.73 -7.03 7.53
CA THR A 114 3.28 -6.96 7.36
C THR A 114 2.85 -5.87 6.39
N ALA A 115 1.87 -6.19 5.53
CA ALA A 115 1.14 -5.23 4.72
C ALA A 115 -0.30 -5.70 4.58
N HIS A 116 -1.28 -4.90 4.99
CA HIS A 116 -2.70 -5.29 5.00
C HIS A 116 -3.63 -4.12 4.68
N THR A 117 -4.63 -4.38 3.83
CA THR A 117 -5.77 -3.49 3.64
C THR A 117 -6.71 -3.57 4.84
N VAL A 118 -7.08 -2.42 5.37
CA VAL A 118 -8.15 -2.24 6.36
C VAL A 118 -9.29 -1.50 5.68
N SER A 119 -10.36 -2.24 5.37
CA SER A 119 -11.59 -1.68 4.81
C SER A 119 -12.74 -1.86 5.80
N ARG A 120 -13.69 -0.91 5.81
CA ARG A 120 -14.96 -1.16 6.50
C ARG A 120 -15.84 -2.03 5.61
N PRO A 121 -16.24 -3.24 6.04
CA PRO A 121 -17.20 -4.03 5.29
C PRO A 121 -18.55 -3.30 5.29
N SER A 122 -19.04 -2.91 4.12
CA SER A 122 -20.44 -2.57 3.93
C SER A 122 -21.27 -3.86 4.15
N PRO A 123 -22.29 -3.87 5.02
CA PRO A 123 -23.07 -5.08 5.29
C PRO A 123 -23.71 -5.64 4.00
N PRO A 124 -23.61 -6.95 3.72
CA PRO A 124 -23.96 -7.55 2.42
C PRO A 124 -25.47 -7.71 2.13
N THR A 125 -26.37 -7.05 2.87
CA THR A 125 -27.81 -7.31 2.75
C THR A 125 -28.65 -6.04 2.86
N SER A 126 -28.64 -5.19 1.84
CA SER A 126 -29.86 -4.55 1.32
C SER A 126 -29.50 -3.64 0.15
N PRO A 127 -30.32 -3.57 -0.93
CA PRO A 127 -30.31 -2.39 -1.78
C PRO A 127 -30.59 -1.17 -0.90
N PRO A 128 -30.02 0.01 -1.18
CA PRO A 128 -30.03 1.14 -0.26
C PRO A 128 -31.45 1.41 0.24
N PRO A 129 -31.74 1.27 1.55
CA PRO A 129 -33.06 1.60 2.06
C PRO A 129 -33.19 3.12 2.04
N LEU A 130 -34.24 3.57 1.35
CA LEU A 130 -34.71 4.94 1.37
C LEU A 130 -34.79 5.44 2.81
N THR A 131 -34.12 6.54 3.08
CA THR A 131 -34.33 7.46 4.19
C THR A 131 -34.16 6.89 5.61
N HIS A 132 -33.15 7.43 6.29
CA HIS A 132 -33.05 7.57 7.75
C HIS A 132 -32.74 6.30 8.55
N CYS A 133 -31.48 6.15 8.99
CA CYS A 133 -31.12 5.82 10.38
C CYS A 133 -29.62 6.00 10.62
N GLN A 134 -29.31 6.87 11.58
CA GLN A 134 -27.97 7.21 12.06
C GLN A 134 -27.37 6.06 12.90
N SER A 135 -26.05 5.86 12.83
CA SER A 135 -25.23 5.58 14.02
C SER A 135 -23.72 5.73 13.78
N SER A 136 -23.18 6.71 14.51
CA SER A 136 -21.85 6.77 15.15
C SER A 136 -20.59 6.73 14.27
N LEU A 137 -20.22 7.90 13.75
CA LEU A 137 -18.95 8.64 13.94
C LEU A 137 -18.78 9.67 12.81
N LEU A 138 -19.79 10.54 12.65
CA LEU A 138 -19.85 11.58 11.62
C LEU A 138 -18.81 12.67 11.87
N LEU A 139 -17.75 12.72 11.04
CA LEU A 139 -17.25 14.00 10.54
C LEU A 139 -18.07 14.28 9.26
N GLY A 140 -18.72 15.44 9.23
CA GLY A 140 -19.90 15.68 8.39
C GLY A 140 -19.69 15.53 6.89
N ALA A 141 -20.68 14.92 6.25
CA ALA A 141 -20.96 15.13 4.83
C ALA A 141 -22.33 15.79 4.73
N SER A 142 -22.31 17.03 4.26
CA SER A 142 -23.49 17.77 3.81
C SER A 142 -24.09 17.00 2.63
N ASP A 143 -25.41 16.82 2.64
CA ASP A 143 -26.18 16.38 1.50
C ASP A 143 -25.92 17.32 0.32
N ASP A 144 -25.43 16.79 -0.81
CA ASP A 144 -25.96 17.08 -2.15
C ASP A 144 -25.23 16.23 -3.22
N ASP A 145 -26.04 15.48 -3.97
CA ASP A 145 -25.80 14.87 -5.30
C ASP A 145 -24.84 13.66 -5.49
N ALA A 146 -25.49 12.50 -5.62
CA ALA A 146 -25.38 11.56 -6.75
C ALA A 146 -24.07 10.80 -7.00
N SER A 147 -23.90 9.65 -6.36
CA SER A 147 -23.97 8.34 -7.04
C SER A 147 -23.87 7.19 -6.04
N ASN A 148 -24.60 6.12 -6.30
CA ASN A 148 -24.78 4.95 -5.43
C ASN A 148 -23.46 4.17 -5.29
N SER A 149 -22.55 4.67 -4.45
CA SER A 149 -21.22 4.13 -4.24
C SER A 149 -21.28 2.95 -3.27
N GLY A 150 -21.32 1.72 -3.81
CA GLY A 150 -21.08 0.50 -3.02
C GLY A 150 -19.62 0.34 -2.58
N VAL A 151 -18.84 1.42 -2.58
CA VAL A 151 -17.41 1.45 -2.25
C VAL A 151 -17.26 1.76 -0.76
N SER A 152 -16.26 1.15 -0.11
CA SER A 152 -15.98 1.43 1.30
C SER A 152 -15.50 2.87 1.47
N ASP A 153 -16.19 3.65 2.29
CA ASP A 153 -15.81 5.03 2.65
C ASP A 153 -14.42 5.10 3.34
N LEU A 154 -13.91 3.97 3.83
CA LEU A 154 -12.59 3.86 4.44
C LEU A 154 -11.80 2.72 3.82
N SER A 155 -10.79 3.08 3.03
CA SER A 155 -9.78 2.15 2.52
C SER A 155 -8.41 2.59 3.01
N LEU A 156 -7.93 1.96 4.08
CA LEU A 156 -6.59 2.17 4.63
C LEU A 156 -5.67 1.00 4.25
N CYS A 157 -4.37 1.25 4.16
CA CYS A 157 -3.35 0.22 4.05
C CYS A 157 -2.33 0.39 5.17
N LEU A 158 -2.11 -0.68 5.94
CA LEU A 158 -1.18 -0.74 7.05
C LEU A 158 0.11 -1.40 6.57
N PHE A 159 1.26 -0.77 6.84
CA PHE A 159 2.58 -1.35 6.62
C PHE A 159 3.33 -1.42 7.93
N GLY A 160 4.01 -2.53 8.20
CA GLY A 160 4.89 -2.66 9.35
C GLY A 160 6.21 -3.29 8.96
N TRP A 161 7.29 -2.65 9.40
CA TRP A 161 8.66 -3.06 9.15
C TRP A 161 9.51 -2.83 10.40
N TYR A 162 10.69 -3.42 10.41
CA TYR A 162 11.73 -3.06 11.36
C TYR A 162 13.02 -2.68 10.62
N SER A 163 13.77 -1.75 11.19
CA SER A 163 15.13 -1.44 10.77
C SER A 163 16.11 -2.02 11.79
N ARG A 164 17.28 -2.42 11.32
CA ARG A 164 18.42 -2.75 12.17
C ARG A 164 19.57 -1.81 11.84
N GLU A 165 20.07 -1.16 12.88
CA GLU A 165 21.19 -0.24 12.79
C GLU A 165 22.35 -0.79 13.62
N LEU A 166 23.56 -0.59 13.12
CA LEU A 166 24.79 -0.94 13.83
C LEU A 166 25.47 0.36 14.24
N ASP A 167 25.62 0.59 15.55
CA ASP A 167 26.32 1.78 16.04
C ASP A 167 27.84 1.66 15.82
N GLU A 168 28.56 2.79 15.97
CA GLU A 168 30.03 2.84 15.84
C GLU A 168 30.77 1.92 16.83
N ARG A 169 30.08 1.45 17.87
CA ARG A 169 30.61 0.54 18.90
C ARG A 169 30.27 -0.92 18.62
N GLY A 170 29.65 -1.22 17.47
CA GLY A 170 29.23 -2.56 17.05
C GLY A 170 27.99 -3.07 17.77
N ARG A 171 27.21 -2.23 18.44
CA ARG A 171 25.93 -2.61 19.04
C ARG A 171 24.82 -2.53 18.00
N VAL A 172 23.96 -3.52 18.05
CA VAL A 172 22.78 -3.62 17.18
C VAL A 172 21.57 -3.02 17.90
N SER A 173 20.94 -2.01 17.31
CA SER A 173 19.59 -1.56 17.68
C SER A 173 18.58 -2.10 16.66
N THR A 174 17.35 -2.35 17.10
CA THR A 174 16.24 -2.73 16.22
C THR A 174 15.05 -1.84 16.55
N GLN A 175 14.56 -1.15 15.53
CA GLN A 175 13.43 -0.24 15.64
C GLN A 175 12.25 -0.77 14.84
N HIS A 176 11.06 -0.65 15.39
CA HIS A 176 9.82 -1.09 14.75
C HIS A 176 9.00 0.11 14.32
N TYR A 177 8.45 0.04 13.11
CA TYR A 177 7.69 1.10 12.50
C TYR A 177 6.35 0.59 11.99
N LEU A 178 5.41 1.53 11.92
CA LEU A 178 4.07 1.32 11.41
C LEU A 178 3.69 2.54 10.57
N ALA A 179 3.23 2.32 9.35
CA ALA A 179 2.64 3.36 8.51
C ALA A 179 1.21 3.02 8.16
N LEU A 180 0.38 4.05 8.08
CA LEU A 180 -0.98 4.00 7.58
C LEU A 180 -1.07 4.87 6.34
N PHE A 181 -1.52 4.28 5.25
CA PHE A 181 -1.80 4.97 4.00
C PHE A 181 -3.31 5.03 3.78
N ASP A 182 -3.83 6.24 3.63
CA ASP A 182 -5.23 6.49 3.33
C ASP A 182 -5.36 6.91 1.85
N ILE A 183 -6.01 6.07 1.04
CA ILE A 183 -6.14 6.32 -0.40
C ILE A 183 -6.96 7.58 -0.67
N ASN A 184 -7.98 7.87 0.14
CA ASN A 184 -8.85 9.02 -0.06
C ASN A 184 -8.10 10.31 0.30
N GLN A 185 -7.30 10.31 1.37
CA GLN A 185 -6.43 11.47 1.69
C GLN A 185 -5.33 11.67 0.66
N TRP A 186 -4.78 10.61 0.08
CA TRP A 186 -3.82 10.72 -1.02
C TRP A 186 -4.44 11.35 -2.28
N TYR A 187 -5.70 11.07 -2.58
CA TYR A 187 -6.46 11.78 -3.61
C TYR A 187 -6.61 13.28 -3.30
N GLN A 188 -6.99 13.62 -2.06
CA GLN A 188 -7.13 15.02 -1.61
C GLN A 188 -5.79 15.78 -1.68
N ALA A 189 -4.67 15.09 -1.42
CA ALA A 189 -3.33 15.64 -1.55
C ALA A 189 -2.84 15.76 -3.01
N HIS A 190 -3.73 15.56 -4.01
CA HIS A 190 -3.43 15.58 -5.44
C HIS A 190 -2.47 14.49 -5.91
N MET A 191 -2.54 13.31 -5.29
CA MET A 191 -1.83 12.11 -5.73
C MET A 191 -0.32 12.31 -5.91
N PRO A 192 0.42 12.73 -4.86
CA PRO A 192 1.88 12.82 -4.92
C PRO A 192 2.49 11.48 -5.29
N SER A 193 3.69 11.47 -5.89
CA SER A 193 4.37 10.24 -6.32
C SER A 193 5.27 9.61 -5.26
N SER A 194 5.56 10.34 -4.18
CA SER A 194 6.38 9.84 -3.07
C SER A 194 6.05 10.59 -1.78
N CYS A 195 6.46 10.04 -0.64
CA CYS A 195 6.52 10.81 0.60
C CYS A 195 7.55 11.94 0.46
N GLN A 196 7.16 13.16 0.82
CA GLN A 196 8.09 14.24 1.12
C GLN A 196 7.80 14.68 2.55
N LEU A 197 8.78 14.56 3.43
CA LEU A 197 8.67 15.22 4.74
C LEU A 197 8.87 16.71 4.50
N LEU A 198 7.89 17.53 4.89
CA LEU A 198 8.11 18.97 5.01
C LEU A 198 9.10 19.19 6.15
N ALA A 199 10.27 19.70 5.82
CA ALA A 199 11.29 20.14 6.76
C ALA A 199 10.88 21.42 7.50
#